data_AF-A0A2C7A9H6-F1
#
_entry.id   AF-A0A2C7A9H6-F1
#
_cell.length_a   1.000
_cell.length_b   1.000
_cell.length_c   1.000
_cell.angle_alpha   90.00
_cell.angle_beta   90.00
_cell.angle_gamma   90.00
#
_symmetry.space_group_name_H-M   'P 1'
#
loop_
_entity.id
_entity.type
_entity.pdbx_description
1 polymer ?
#
loop_
_entity_poly.entity_id
_entity_poly.type
_entity_poly.pdbx_seq_one_letter_code
_entity_poly.pdbx_strand_id
1 'polypeptide(L)'
;MAFGLGLLLNAANQAMDRLWLQRVSHDVGLLLSDHPDPGLASPLEGPASAEARALRSHLLRIGAQMRAIGLAAMSRAILEGPFPEERKPVLLALLGSGPWEPLAGAPGQSGRPAGNGMFYRLECRAGGNAAHAPHAMREREQTLWLHTSPDAASPATLLARLEGGTACLSLDAALRDVLAALEAEGEATLAAAIRALRPCGGILAAAAPGRPQERQAPAAA
;
A
#
# COMPACT_ATOMS: atom_id res chain seq x y z
N MET A 1 26.86 -4.30 -13.06
CA MET A 1 25.76 -4.15 -12.08
C MET A 1 24.36 -4.05 -12.71
N ALA A 2 24.20 -3.57 -13.95
CA ALA A 2 22.89 -3.42 -14.61
C ALA A 2 22.10 -4.74 -14.81
N PHE A 3 22.79 -5.86 -15.07
CA PHE A 3 22.12 -7.15 -15.34
C PHE A 3 21.35 -7.70 -14.12
N GLY A 4 21.94 -7.62 -12.92
CA GLY A 4 21.30 -8.11 -11.69
C GLY A 4 20.05 -7.30 -11.30
N LEU A 5 20.09 -5.98 -11.52
CA LEU A 5 18.95 -5.08 -11.31
C LEU A 5 17.78 -5.42 -12.25
N GLY A 6 18.08 -5.63 -13.54
CA GLY A 6 17.07 -5.99 -14.54
C GLY A 6 16.38 -7.32 -14.23
N LEU A 7 17.13 -8.33 -13.76
CA LEU A 7 16.55 -9.62 -13.37
C LEU A 7 15.59 -9.47 -12.18
N LEU A 8 15.95 -8.69 -11.17
CA LEU A 8 15.09 -8.48 -10.00
C LEU A 8 13.80 -7.74 -10.36
N LEU A 9 13.88 -6.70 -11.19
CA LEU A 9 12.71 -5.97 -11.65
C LEU A 9 11.79 -6.84 -12.52
N ASN A 10 12.36 -7.68 -13.39
CA ASN A 10 11.59 -8.64 -14.17
C ASN A 10 10.93 -9.69 -13.28
N ALA A 11 11.63 -10.21 -12.27
CA ALA A 11 11.07 -11.15 -11.30
C ALA A 11 9.93 -10.50 -10.49
N ALA A 12 10.11 -9.24 -10.05
CA ALA A 12 9.05 -8.48 -9.38
C ALA A 12 7.81 -8.36 -10.26
N ASN A 13 8.00 -7.96 -11.53
CA ASN A 13 6.90 -7.77 -12.47
C ASN A 13 6.13 -9.07 -12.72
N GLN A 14 6.84 -10.16 -13.02
CA GLN A 14 6.21 -11.47 -13.22
C GLN A 14 5.48 -11.98 -11.98
N ALA A 15 6.04 -11.77 -10.78
CA ALA A 15 5.41 -12.19 -9.54
C ALA A 15 4.15 -11.36 -9.23
N MET A 16 4.14 -10.05 -9.53
CA MET A 16 2.94 -9.22 -9.40
C MET A 16 1.85 -9.64 -10.38
N ASP A 17 2.20 -9.92 -11.63
CA ASP A 17 1.22 -10.36 -12.64
C ASP A 17 0.61 -11.71 -12.27
N ARG A 18 1.41 -12.64 -11.74
CA ARG A 18 0.90 -13.91 -11.20
C ARG A 18 -0.06 -13.68 -10.03
N LEU A 19 0.26 -12.75 -9.13
CA LEU A 19 -0.58 -12.47 -7.96
C LEU A 19 -1.91 -11.86 -8.39
N TRP A 20 -1.88 -10.95 -9.36
CA TRP A 20 -3.07 -10.39 -9.97
C TRP A 20 -3.92 -11.48 -10.66
N LEU A 21 -3.31 -12.36 -11.46
CA LEU A 21 -4.02 -13.46 -12.14
C LEU A 21 -4.67 -14.43 -11.16
N GLN A 22 -3.97 -14.82 -10.09
CA GLN A 22 -4.54 -15.67 -9.03
C GLN A 22 -5.79 -15.03 -8.45
N ARG A 23 -5.73 -13.72 -8.18
CA ARG A 23 -6.85 -12.98 -7.62
C ARG A 23 -8.03 -12.91 -8.58
N VAL A 24 -7.79 -12.55 -9.85
CA VAL A 24 -8.83 -12.50 -10.89
C VAL A 24 -9.51 -13.86 -11.06
N SER A 25 -8.76 -14.97 -10.97
CA SER A 25 -9.32 -16.32 -11.10
C SER A 25 -10.24 -16.74 -9.95
N HIS A 26 -10.06 -16.17 -8.76
CA HIS A 26 -10.90 -16.47 -7.58
C HIS A 26 -12.11 -15.53 -7.47
N ASP A 27 -11.96 -14.29 -7.92
CA ASP A 27 -12.95 -13.22 -7.74
C ASP A 27 -13.80 -12.99 -8.99
N VAL A 28 -14.70 -13.95 -9.30
CA VAL A 28 -15.69 -13.79 -10.37
C VAL A 28 -16.72 -12.72 -9.97
N GLY A 29 -16.42 -11.45 -10.27
CA GLY A 29 -17.35 -10.32 -10.11
C GLY A 29 -16.90 -9.18 -9.19
N LEU A 30 -15.69 -9.20 -8.62
CA LEU A 30 -15.17 -8.09 -7.81
C LEU A 30 -14.15 -7.27 -8.62
N LEU A 31 -14.43 -5.98 -8.81
CA LEU A 31 -13.46 -5.02 -9.37
C LEU A 31 -12.48 -4.56 -8.27
N LEU A 32 -11.54 -5.43 -7.89
CA LEU A 32 -10.49 -5.10 -6.93
C LEU A 32 -9.37 -4.25 -7.57
N SER A 33 -8.54 -3.62 -6.74
CA SER A 33 -7.38 -2.82 -7.19
C SER A 33 -6.48 -3.58 -8.15
N ASP A 34 -6.20 -3.08 -9.36
CA ASP A 34 -5.32 -3.77 -10.33
C ASP A 34 -3.91 -4.08 -9.78
N HIS A 35 -3.55 -3.47 -8.65
CA HIS A 35 -2.26 -3.62 -8.01
C HIS A 35 -2.43 -3.97 -6.52
N PRO A 36 -2.45 -5.26 -6.15
CA PRO A 36 -2.49 -5.65 -4.74
C PRO A 36 -1.15 -5.37 -4.05
N ASP A 37 -1.18 -4.76 -2.86
CA ASP A 37 -0.01 -4.72 -1.98
C ASP A 37 0.32 -6.14 -1.51
N PRO A 38 1.51 -6.69 -1.78
CA PRO A 38 1.86 -8.02 -1.33
C PRO A 38 1.84 -8.14 0.20
N GLY A 39 2.06 -7.04 0.93
CA GLY A 39 2.05 -7.00 2.39
C GLY A 39 0.67 -7.19 3.03
N LEU A 40 -0.41 -6.99 2.27
CA LEU A 40 -1.79 -7.01 2.78
C LEU A 40 -2.68 -7.90 1.92
N ALA A 41 -3.19 -8.99 2.50
CA ALA A 41 -4.29 -9.72 1.90
C ALA A 41 -5.58 -8.90 2.04
N SER A 42 -6.28 -8.63 0.94
CA SER A 42 -7.53 -7.88 1.00
C SER A 42 -8.61 -8.72 1.71
N PRO A 43 -9.41 -8.14 2.61
CA PRO A 43 -10.49 -8.88 3.27
C PRO A 43 -11.56 -9.38 2.27
N LEU A 44 -11.61 -8.79 1.07
CA LEU A 44 -12.51 -9.19 -0.01
C LEU A 44 -12.03 -10.40 -0.82
N GLU A 45 -10.75 -10.77 -0.72
CA GLU A 45 -10.17 -11.94 -1.44
C GLU A 45 -10.57 -13.28 -0.80
N GLY A 46 -11.27 -13.27 0.35
CA GLY A 46 -11.53 -14.47 1.13
C GLY A 46 -10.25 -15.07 1.73
N PRO A 47 -10.28 -16.34 2.19
CA PRO A 47 -9.11 -16.99 2.74
C PRO A 47 -8.03 -17.20 1.66
N ALA A 48 -6.84 -16.63 1.88
CA ALA A 48 -5.75 -16.74 0.92
C ALA A 48 -5.27 -18.19 0.74
N SER A 49 -5.16 -18.63 -0.53
CA SER A 49 -4.58 -19.93 -0.88
C SER A 49 -3.12 -20.02 -0.42
N ALA A 50 -2.60 -21.24 -0.26
CA ALA A 50 -1.19 -21.44 0.09
C ALA A 50 -0.25 -20.83 -0.96
N GLU A 51 -0.63 -20.90 -2.24
CA GLU A 51 0.12 -20.32 -3.35
C GLU A 51 0.12 -18.79 -3.31
N ALA A 52 -1.04 -18.15 -3.07
CA ALA A 52 -1.13 -16.70 -2.96
C ALA A 52 -0.30 -16.17 -1.78
N ARG A 53 -0.30 -16.88 -0.64
CA ARG A 53 0.56 -16.56 0.51
C ARG A 53 2.05 -16.69 0.17
N ALA A 54 2.44 -17.75 -0.54
CA ALA A 54 3.82 -17.95 -0.97
C ALA A 54 4.27 -16.85 -1.93
N LEU A 55 3.42 -16.44 -2.87
CA LEU A 55 3.71 -15.41 -3.85
C LEU A 55 3.84 -14.02 -3.22
N ARG A 56 2.94 -13.67 -2.29
CA ARG A 56 3.05 -12.45 -1.47
C ARG A 56 4.36 -12.42 -0.68
N SER A 57 4.72 -13.53 -0.04
CA SER A 57 5.99 -13.67 0.70
C SER A 57 7.20 -13.54 -0.23
N HIS A 58 7.11 -14.05 -1.45
CA HIS A 58 8.16 -13.93 -2.45
C HIS A 58 8.33 -12.47 -2.93
N LEU A 59 7.23 -11.76 -3.19
CA LEU A 59 7.25 -10.35 -3.56
C LEU A 59 7.88 -9.49 -2.44
N LEU A 60 7.51 -9.71 -1.18
CA LEU A 60 8.13 -9.00 -0.05
C LEU A 60 9.64 -9.25 0.04
N ARG A 61 10.10 -10.46 -0.28
CA ARG A 61 11.52 -10.80 -0.33
C ARG A 61 12.24 -10.08 -1.48
N ILE A 62 11.62 -10.00 -2.65
CA ILE A 62 12.16 -9.23 -3.78
C ILE A 62 12.27 -7.75 -3.39
N GLY A 63 11.24 -7.17 -2.78
CA GLY A 63 11.28 -5.78 -2.28
C GLY A 63 12.42 -5.54 -1.28
N ALA A 64 12.65 -6.49 -0.36
CA ALA A 64 13.79 -6.43 0.56
C ALA A 64 15.15 -6.53 -0.16
N GLN A 65 15.27 -7.39 -1.17
CA GLN A 65 16.49 -7.50 -1.99
C GLN A 65 16.74 -6.22 -2.80
N MET A 66 15.70 -5.63 -3.37
CA MET A 66 15.78 -4.34 -4.06
C MET A 66 16.27 -3.24 -3.11
N ARG A 67 15.69 -3.13 -1.90
CA ARG A 67 16.18 -2.19 -0.87
C ARG A 67 17.65 -2.42 -0.51
N ALA A 68 18.08 -3.68 -0.36
CA ALA A 68 19.46 -4.03 0.00
C ALA A 68 20.48 -3.62 -1.08
N ILE A 69 20.07 -3.49 -2.35
CA ILE A 69 20.92 -2.97 -3.42
C ILE A 69 21.07 -1.45 -3.33
N GLY A 70 20.04 -0.76 -2.85
CA GLY A 70 20.05 0.69 -2.64
C GLY A 70 18.76 1.32 -3.15
N LEU A 71 18.10 2.09 -2.29
CA LEU A 71 16.79 2.68 -2.57
C LEU A 71 16.85 3.65 -3.75
N ALA A 72 17.85 4.54 -3.77
CA ALA A 72 18.04 5.49 -4.86
C ALA A 72 18.34 4.81 -6.21
N ALA A 73 19.21 3.80 -6.21
CA ALA A 73 19.57 3.06 -7.43
C ALA A 73 18.36 2.33 -8.02
N MET A 74 17.57 1.67 -7.17
CA MET A 74 16.36 0.98 -7.59
C MET A 74 15.27 1.94 -8.09
N SER A 75 15.08 3.05 -7.38
CA SER A 75 14.06 4.05 -7.75
C SER A 75 14.37 4.67 -9.11
N ARG A 76 15.63 5.02 -9.39
CA ARG A 76 16.05 5.46 -10.73
C ARG A 76 15.80 4.41 -11.79
N ALA A 77 16.21 3.16 -11.53
CA ALA A 77 16.00 2.05 -12.48
C ALA A 77 14.52 1.79 -12.79
N ILE A 78 13.60 2.01 -11.84
CA ILE A 78 12.16 1.89 -12.07
C ILE A 78 11.64 3.08 -12.89
N LEU A 79 12.06 4.30 -12.57
CA LEU A 79 11.60 5.51 -13.27
C LEU A 79 12.08 5.58 -14.72
N GLU A 80 13.33 5.22 -14.96
CA GLU A 80 13.99 5.19 -16.28
C GLU A 80 13.68 3.90 -17.07
N GLY A 81 13.19 2.87 -16.38
CA GLY A 81 12.87 1.57 -16.98
C GLY A 81 11.66 1.62 -17.93
N PRO A 82 11.56 0.67 -18.87
CA PRO A 82 10.48 0.60 -19.87
C PRO A 82 9.20 -0.01 -19.28
N PHE A 83 8.76 0.48 -18.12
CA PHE A 83 7.52 0.06 -17.46
C PHE A 83 6.38 1.03 -17.80
N PRO A 84 5.13 0.54 -17.90
CA PRO A 84 3.96 1.42 -17.98
C PRO A 84 3.91 2.40 -16.80
N GLU A 85 3.42 3.62 -17.04
CA GLU A 85 3.39 4.69 -16.02
C GLU A 85 2.56 4.29 -14.79
N GLU A 86 1.48 3.54 -14.98
CA GLU A 86 0.64 2.98 -13.93
C GLU A 86 1.36 1.92 -13.07
N ARG A 87 2.37 1.25 -13.64
CA ARG A 87 3.12 0.17 -12.97
C ARG A 87 4.25 0.70 -12.10
N LYS A 88 4.88 1.80 -12.51
CA LYS A 88 5.98 2.46 -11.78
C LYS A 88 5.67 2.69 -10.30
N PRO A 89 4.53 3.29 -9.90
CA PRO A 89 4.26 3.52 -8.47
C PRO A 89 4.09 2.22 -7.68
N VAL A 90 3.66 1.12 -8.31
CA VAL A 90 3.54 -0.19 -7.64
C VAL A 90 4.91 -0.82 -7.41
N LEU A 91 5.79 -0.77 -8.41
CA LEU A 91 7.17 -1.24 -8.30
C LEU A 91 7.95 -0.42 -7.26
N LEU A 92 7.71 0.89 -7.21
CA LEU A 92 8.26 1.76 -6.17
C LEU A 92 7.67 1.40 -4.81
N ALA A 93 6.35 1.20 -4.69
CA ALA A 93 5.72 0.77 -3.45
C ALA A 93 6.31 -0.54 -2.93
N LEU A 94 6.67 -1.48 -3.81
CA LEU A 94 7.31 -2.74 -3.41
C LEU A 94 8.61 -2.53 -2.62
N LEU A 95 9.36 -1.45 -2.91
CA LEU A 95 10.53 -1.04 -2.14
C LEU A 95 10.16 -0.65 -0.71
N GLY A 96 8.96 -0.15 -0.46
CA GLY A 96 8.46 0.21 0.87
C GLY A 96 7.50 -0.81 1.48
N SER A 97 7.14 -1.87 0.75
CA SER A 97 6.21 -2.88 1.26
C SER A 97 6.83 -3.70 2.38
N GLY A 98 5.99 -4.01 3.36
CA GLY A 98 6.26 -4.87 4.50
C GLY A 98 4.97 -5.58 4.92
N PRO A 99 5.07 -6.65 5.73
CA PRO A 99 3.89 -7.38 6.19
C PRO A 99 2.99 -6.49 7.04
N TRP A 100 1.69 -6.59 6.80
CA TRP A 100 0.66 -6.05 7.69
C TRP A 100 0.19 -7.17 8.61
N GLU A 101 0.12 -6.90 9.90
CA GLU A 101 -0.29 -7.88 10.91
C GLU A 101 -1.66 -7.50 11.50
N PRO A 102 -2.57 -8.47 11.72
CA PRO A 102 -3.82 -8.21 12.42
C PRO A 102 -3.58 -7.63 13.81
N LEU A 103 -4.32 -6.58 14.17
CA LEU A 103 -4.20 -5.97 15.50
C LEU A 103 -5.08 -6.70 16.52
N ALA A 104 -4.48 -7.09 17.65
CA ALA A 104 -5.21 -7.72 18.75
C ALA A 104 -6.26 -6.75 19.31
N GLY A 105 -7.51 -7.22 19.46
CA GLY A 105 -8.61 -6.41 19.98
C GLY A 105 -9.22 -5.40 18.99
N ALA A 106 -8.75 -5.36 17.74
CA ALA A 106 -9.27 -4.48 16.70
C ALA A 106 -9.61 -5.27 15.41
N PRO A 107 -10.77 -5.95 15.37
CA PRO A 107 -11.20 -6.72 14.20
C PRO A 107 -11.26 -5.86 12.92
N GLY A 108 -10.77 -6.40 11.80
CA GLY A 108 -10.74 -5.68 10.52
C GLY A 108 -9.64 -4.61 10.41
N GLN A 109 -8.78 -4.49 11.42
CA GLN A 109 -7.64 -3.59 11.42
C GLN A 109 -6.33 -4.37 11.33
N SER A 110 -5.38 -3.79 10.62
CA SER A 110 -4.02 -4.30 10.51
C SER A 110 -3.04 -3.18 10.77
N GLY A 111 -1.87 -3.54 11.28
CA GLY A 111 -0.83 -2.60 11.61
C GLY A 111 0.51 -3.01 11.01
N ARG A 112 1.37 -2.03 10.79
CA ARG A 112 2.78 -2.25 10.45
C ARG A 112 3.66 -1.09 10.91
N PRO A 113 4.96 -1.32 11.15
CA PRO A 113 5.92 -0.24 11.36
C PRO A 113 6.02 0.67 10.12
N ALA A 114 6.15 1.97 10.36
CA ALA A 114 6.48 2.96 9.34
C ALA A 114 8.01 3.14 9.26
N GLY A 115 8.51 3.60 8.11
CA GLY A 115 9.94 3.80 7.88
C GLY A 115 10.60 4.87 8.78
N ASN A 116 9.80 5.72 9.43
CA ASN A 116 10.23 6.81 10.31
C ASN A 116 10.13 6.46 11.81
N GLY A 117 10.00 5.17 12.16
CA GLY A 117 9.87 4.72 13.56
C GLY A 117 8.48 4.90 14.17
N MET A 118 7.51 5.37 13.38
CA MET A 118 6.10 5.43 13.75
C MET A 118 5.40 4.11 13.38
N PHE A 119 4.07 4.07 13.55
CA PHE A 119 3.26 2.89 13.26
C PHE A 119 2.06 3.22 12.37
N TYR A 120 1.89 2.52 11.26
CA TYR A 120 0.68 2.63 10.45
C TYR A 120 -0.40 1.71 11.00
N ARG A 121 -1.62 2.22 11.06
CA ARG A 121 -2.83 1.44 11.27
C ARG A 121 -3.73 1.59 10.06
N LEU A 122 -4.19 0.47 9.51
CA LEU A 122 -5.11 0.42 8.38
C LEU A 122 -6.36 -0.33 8.79
N GLU A 123 -7.50 0.31 8.63
CA GLU A 123 -8.80 -0.34 8.71
C GLU A 123 -9.33 -0.55 7.30
N CYS A 124 -9.74 -1.78 7.01
CA CYS A 124 -10.40 -2.14 5.76
C CYS A 124 -11.78 -2.70 6.09
N ARG A 125 -12.84 -1.94 5.78
CA ARG A 125 -14.23 -2.40 5.94
C ARG A 125 -14.80 -2.78 4.58
N ALA A 126 -15.39 -3.97 4.51
CA ALA A 126 -16.24 -4.37 3.41
C ALA A 126 -17.68 -3.89 3.68
N GLY A 127 -18.40 -3.48 2.64
CA GLY A 127 -19.82 -3.14 2.73
C GLY A 127 -20.67 -4.28 3.29
N GLY A 128 -21.64 -3.93 4.13
CA GLY A 128 -22.26 -4.83 5.11
C GLY A 128 -23.10 -6.00 4.59
N ASN A 129 -23.20 -6.26 3.28
CA ASN A 129 -24.03 -7.34 2.73
C ASN A 129 -23.46 -8.05 1.48
N ALA A 130 -22.19 -7.83 1.12
CA ALA A 130 -21.70 -8.21 -0.20
C ALA A 130 -20.37 -8.97 -0.14
N ALA A 131 -20.40 -10.20 0.35
CA ALA A 131 -19.39 -11.15 -0.10
C ALA A 131 -19.66 -11.43 -1.59
N HIS A 132 -18.72 -11.07 -2.47
CA HIS A 132 -18.70 -11.47 -3.90
C HIS A 132 -19.56 -10.68 -4.91
N ALA A 133 -19.80 -9.37 -4.71
CA ALA A 133 -20.52 -8.58 -5.73
C ALA A 133 -19.89 -7.21 -6.03
N PRO A 134 -20.06 -6.64 -7.25
CA PRO A 134 -19.48 -5.36 -7.64
C PRO A 134 -19.82 -4.18 -6.71
N HIS A 135 -20.96 -4.24 -6.01
CA HIS A 135 -21.36 -3.22 -5.04
C HIS A 135 -20.53 -3.25 -3.74
N ALA A 136 -19.91 -4.38 -3.39
CA ALA A 136 -18.98 -4.49 -2.27
C ALA A 136 -17.80 -3.52 -2.38
N MET A 137 -17.38 -3.21 -3.62
CA MET A 137 -16.30 -2.27 -3.90
C MET A 137 -16.73 -0.81 -3.85
N ARG A 138 -18.02 -0.51 -4.02
CA ARG A 138 -18.56 0.84 -3.83
C ARG A 138 -18.67 1.18 -2.34
N GLU A 139 -18.94 0.16 -1.53
CA GLU A 139 -19.10 0.26 -0.08
C GLU A 139 -17.80 -0.06 0.67
N ARG A 140 -16.70 -0.35 -0.04
CA ARG A 140 -15.40 -0.58 0.59
C ARG A 140 -14.88 0.72 1.16
N GLU A 141 -14.60 0.73 2.46
CA GLU A 141 -13.92 1.85 3.11
C GLU A 141 -12.52 1.44 3.55
N GLN A 142 -11.55 2.30 3.28
CA GLN A 142 -10.20 2.17 3.81
C GLN A 142 -9.86 3.43 4.59
N THR A 143 -9.32 3.26 5.79
CA THR A 143 -8.82 4.39 6.58
C THR A 143 -7.43 4.09 7.08
N LEU A 144 -6.49 5.00 6.82
CA LEU A 144 -5.09 4.89 7.19
C LEU A 144 -4.74 5.96 8.22
N TRP A 145 -4.19 5.53 9.35
CA TRP A 145 -3.67 6.39 10.40
C TRP A 145 -2.18 6.16 10.61
N LEU A 146 -1.52 7.19 11.13
CA LEU A 146 -0.17 7.12 11.68
C LEU A 146 -0.22 7.32 13.19
N HIS A 147 0.44 6.44 13.92
CA HIS A 147 0.51 6.43 15.37
C HIS A 147 1.96 6.53 15.83
N THR A 148 2.17 7.08 17.02
CA THR A 148 3.50 7.09 17.67
C THR A 148 3.88 5.73 18.27
N SER A 149 2.91 4.83 18.45
CA SER A 149 3.07 3.52 19.08
C SER A 149 2.07 2.52 18.47
N PRO A 150 2.37 1.21 18.48
CA PRO A 150 1.40 0.18 18.07
C PRO A 150 0.16 0.10 18.98
N ASP A 151 0.18 0.74 20.15
CA ASP A 151 -0.95 0.76 21.07
C ASP A 151 -2.14 1.54 20.49
N ALA A 152 -3.34 0.94 20.54
CA ALA A 152 -4.58 1.51 20.02
C ALA A 152 -4.99 2.81 20.74
N ALA A 153 -4.53 3.00 21.99
CA ALA A 153 -4.76 4.20 22.78
C ALA A 153 -3.83 5.37 22.41
N SER A 154 -2.82 5.15 21.57
CA SER A 154 -1.86 6.18 21.18
C SER A 154 -2.49 7.26 20.27
N PRO A 155 -2.01 8.52 20.34
CA PRO A 155 -2.45 9.57 19.45
C PRO A 155 -2.30 9.16 17.98
N ALA A 156 -3.35 9.41 17.20
CA ALA A 156 -3.44 9.01 15.81
C ALA A 156 -3.57 10.24 14.90
N THR A 157 -2.75 10.32 13.87
CA THR A 157 -2.92 11.26 12.75
C THR A 157 -3.61 10.53 11.61
N LEU A 158 -4.81 10.96 11.24
CA LEU A 158 -5.48 10.47 10.03
C LEU A 158 -4.67 10.89 8.80
N LEU A 159 -4.16 9.91 8.06
CA LEU A 159 -3.39 10.18 6.83
C LEU A 159 -4.28 10.21 5.61
N ALA A 160 -5.26 9.31 5.54
CA ALA A 160 -6.13 9.17 4.40
C ALA A 160 -7.40 8.39 4.75
N ARG A 161 -8.49 8.72 4.07
CA ARG A 161 -9.71 7.92 4.01
C ARG A 161 -10.14 7.77 2.56
N LEU A 162 -10.52 6.56 2.18
CA LEU A 162 -11.07 6.23 0.88
C LEU A 162 -12.44 5.59 1.07
N GLU A 163 -13.40 6.09 0.30
CA GLU A 163 -14.75 5.55 0.19
C GLU A 163 -14.94 5.03 -1.24
N GLY A 164 -15.07 3.72 -1.35
CA GLY A 164 -15.16 2.99 -2.61
C GLY A 164 -13.88 2.98 -3.45
N GLY A 165 -13.98 2.31 -4.59
CA GLY A 165 -12.98 2.35 -5.67
C GLY A 165 -11.82 1.36 -5.53
N THR A 166 -10.93 1.38 -6.52
CA THR A 166 -9.81 0.44 -6.70
C THR A 166 -8.50 0.91 -6.06
N ALA A 167 -8.51 2.06 -5.39
CA ALA A 167 -7.35 2.61 -4.70
C ALA A 167 -6.94 1.74 -3.49
N CYS A 168 -5.64 1.77 -3.14
CA CYS A 168 -5.07 0.92 -2.09
C CYS A 168 -4.21 1.74 -1.12
N LEU A 169 -4.73 2.03 0.09
CA LEU A 169 -4.01 2.85 1.07
C LEU A 169 -2.73 2.19 1.59
N SER A 170 -2.64 0.87 1.52
CA SER A 170 -1.44 0.16 1.98
C SER A 170 -0.26 0.34 1.03
N LEU A 171 -0.51 0.44 -0.29
CA LEU A 171 0.50 0.86 -1.27
C LEU A 171 0.91 2.32 -1.06
N ASP A 172 -0.05 3.20 -0.76
CA ASP A 172 0.27 4.61 -0.45
C ASP A 172 1.15 4.73 0.80
N ALA A 173 0.92 3.90 1.84
CA ALA A 173 1.80 3.83 3.01
C ALA A 173 3.22 3.37 2.65
N ALA A 174 3.33 2.36 1.77
CA ALA A 174 4.62 1.89 1.28
C ALA A 174 5.37 2.95 0.47
N LEU A 175 4.69 3.69 -0.40
CA LEU A 175 5.28 4.80 -1.14
C LEU A 175 5.73 5.95 -0.23
N ARG A 176 4.97 6.25 0.84
CA ARG A 176 5.38 7.24 1.85
C ARG A 176 6.69 6.85 2.51
N ASP A 177 6.88 5.58 2.83
CA ASP A 177 8.14 5.10 3.42
C ASP A 177 9.32 5.23 2.45
N VAL A 178 9.11 4.95 1.15
CA VAL A 178 10.12 5.16 0.11
C VAL A 178 10.49 6.63 -0.01
N LEU A 179 9.50 7.52 -0.09
CA LEU A 179 9.72 8.96 -0.19
C LEU A 179 10.50 9.48 1.03
N ALA A 180 10.09 9.12 2.24
CA ALA A 180 10.75 9.54 3.47
C ALA A 180 12.21 9.04 3.54
N ALA A 181 12.46 7.80 3.13
CA ALA A 181 13.81 7.24 3.11
C ALA A 181 14.70 7.91 2.06
N LEU A 182 14.19 8.19 0.85
CA LEU A 182 14.93 8.95 -0.17
C LEU A 182 15.26 10.37 0.30
N GLU A 183 14.33 11.04 0.98
CA GLU A 183 14.60 12.36 1.54
C GLU A 183 15.66 12.33 2.63
N ALA A 184 15.65 11.31 3.49
CA ALA A 184 16.70 11.09 4.49
C ALA A 184 18.08 10.80 3.87
N GLU A 185 18.12 10.14 2.69
CA GLU A 185 19.32 9.92 1.89
C GLU A 185 19.79 11.17 1.10
N GLY A 186 19.04 12.28 1.16
CA GLY A 186 19.35 13.51 0.41
C GLY A 186 18.92 13.48 -1.06
N GLU A 187 18.12 12.49 -1.47
CA GLU A 187 17.69 12.25 -2.85
C GLU A 187 16.40 13.02 -3.20
N ALA A 188 16.39 14.33 -2.91
CA ALA A 188 15.20 15.18 -3.05
C ALA A 188 14.62 15.23 -4.47
N THR A 189 15.48 15.23 -5.51
CA THR A 189 15.05 15.21 -6.92
C THR A 189 14.32 13.91 -7.25
N LEU A 190 14.80 12.79 -6.71
CA LEU A 190 14.19 11.48 -6.95
C LEU A 190 12.85 11.37 -6.22
N ALA A 191 12.78 11.84 -4.98
CA ALA A 191 11.53 11.93 -4.23
C ALA A 191 10.50 12.83 -4.96
N ALA A 192 10.93 13.96 -5.52
CA ALA A 192 10.07 14.83 -6.33
C ALA A 192 9.56 14.14 -7.60
N ALA A 193 10.41 13.39 -8.30
CA ALA A 193 10.01 12.61 -9.48
C ALA A 193 8.97 11.53 -9.12
N ILE A 194 9.14 10.84 -8.00
CA ILE A 194 8.17 9.85 -7.51
C ILE A 194 6.83 10.50 -7.14
N ARG A 195 6.85 11.67 -6.49
CA ARG A 195 5.63 12.45 -6.18
C ARG A 195 4.87 12.89 -7.42
N ALA A 196 5.57 13.14 -8.52
CA ALA A 196 4.96 13.52 -9.79
C ALA A 196 4.23 12.34 -10.48
N LEU A 197 4.53 11.09 -10.09
CA LEU A 197 3.76 9.95 -10.54
C LEU A 197 2.35 9.99 -9.95
N ARG A 198 1.35 9.55 -10.72
CA ARG A 198 0.02 9.36 -10.16
C ARG A 198 0.08 8.24 -9.11
N PRO A 199 -0.24 8.50 -7.84
CA PRO A 199 -0.20 7.47 -6.80
C PRO A 199 -1.23 6.37 -7.05
N CYS A 200 -0.92 5.16 -6.58
CA CYS A 200 -1.79 3.98 -6.69
C CYS A 200 -3.19 4.18 -6.07
N GLY A 201 -3.35 5.17 -5.17
CA GLY A 201 -4.63 5.54 -4.57
C GLY A 201 -5.11 6.98 -4.77
N GLY A 202 -4.46 7.79 -5.62
CA GLY A 202 -4.85 9.20 -5.83
C GLY A 202 -4.49 10.18 -4.69
N ILE A 203 -3.97 9.72 -3.55
CA ILE A 203 -3.89 10.55 -2.32
C ILE A 203 -2.56 11.27 -2.12
N LEU A 204 -1.45 10.85 -2.74
CA LEU A 204 -0.21 11.65 -2.69
C LEU A 204 -0.32 13.02 -3.41
N ALA A 205 -1.47 13.35 -4.00
CA ALA A 205 -1.81 14.70 -4.47
C ALA A 205 -2.52 15.58 -3.41
N ALA A 206 -2.99 15.02 -2.29
CA ALA A 206 -3.83 15.73 -1.31
C ALA A 206 -3.16 15.81 0.07
N ALA A 207 -2.12 16.65 0.17
CA ALA A 207 -1.67 17.18 1.46
C ALA A 207 -1.42 18.69 1.32
N ALA A 208 -2.50 19.46 1.22
CA ALA A 208 -2.51 20.82 1.73
C ALA A 208 -2.91 20.76 3.22
N PRO A 209 -2.26 21.50 4.13
CA PRO A 209 -2.58 21.48 5.55
C PRO A 209 -3.93 22.18 5.80
N GLY A 210 -5.00 21.41 5.94
CA GLY A 210 -6.34 21.89 6.24
C GLY A 210 -6.79 21.52 7.66
N ARG A 211 -6.45 22.40 8.61
CA ARG A 211 -6.99 22.66 9.97
C ARG A 211 -7.37 21.48 10.92
N PRO A 212 -7.09 21.62 12.23
CA PRO A 212 -7.55 20.67 13.25
C PRO A 212 -9.09 20.60 13.32
N GLN A 213 -9.60 19.38 13.50
CA GLN A 213 -11.01 19.08 13.72
C GLN A 213 -11.54 19.84 14.95
N GLU A 214 -12.50 20.73 14.74
CA GLU A 214 -13.36 21.21 15.83
C GLU A 214 -14.28 20.07 16.27
N ARG A 215 -14.18 19.73 17.56
CA ARG A 215 -15.15 18.93 18.28
C ARG A 215 -16.52 19.61 18.17
N GLN A 216 -17.56 18.88 17.76
CA GLN A 216 -18.92 19.15 18.24
C GLN A 216 -19.55 17.86 18.74
N ALA A 217 -19.83 17.88 20.04
CA ALA A 217 -20.60 16.89 20.79
C ALA A 217 -22.05 16.82 20.27
N PRO A 218 -22.78 15.71 20.51
CA PRO A 218 -24.18 15.62 20.15
C PRO A 218 -25.01 16.61 20.98
N ALA A 219 -25.77 17.47 20.32
CA ALA A 219 -26.82 18.23 20.97
C ALA A 219 -27.99 17.28 21.25
N ALA A 220 -28.21 17.00 22.53
CA ALA A 220 -29.46 16.47 23.05
C ALA A 220 -30.45 17.62 23.23
N ALA A 221 -31.64 17.48 22.64
CA ALA A 221 -32.91 18.05 23.11
C ALA A 221 -34.06 17.29 22.41
#